data_AF-A0A7G1HVH2-F1
#
_entry.id   AF-A0A7G1HVH2-F1
#
_cell.length_a   1.000
_cell.length_b   1.000
_cell.length_c   1.000
_cell.angle_alpha   90.00
_cell.angle_beta   90.00
_cell.angle_gamma   90.00
#
_symmetry.space_group_name_H-M   'P 1'
#
loop_
_entity.id
_entity.type
_entity.pdbx_description
1 polymer ?
#
loop_
_entity_poly.entity_id
_entity_poly.type
_entity_poly.pdbx_seq_one_letter_code
_entity_poly.pdbx_strand_id
1 'polypeptide(L)'
;MPAEVRQRDKIGYLTLHFLLVAKNVKKMLSKKKDQTALKEIIGYTYPKLYVGKRWYIGFYAFDPVAGKMRRKKIKINFIEKAAGRRRYAGELCKRISRKLDQGWNPWIESENSRAYHTFTEVCEKYRRFIEKMFADGNYREETYVGYASYPRNMVKWNGSRKVPITYIYQFDKLFVSEFLDYVYIDRENTAQTRDNYLTFLRVFSSYLVQNSYLKECPTEGISVLGKRLHRKQRTIIPDGDMIRLYDYWGEEIGRCCLWVFDHDRLIIYLIL
;
A
#
# COMPACT_ATOMS: atom_id res chain seq x y z
N MET A 1 92.31 14.89 -49.77
CA MET A 1 93.20 15.69 -48.90
C MET A 1 92.88 15.36 -47.46
N PRO A 2 93.92 15.26 -46.61
CA PRO A 2 94.14 14.16 -45.65
C PRO A 2 93.66 14.54 -44.24
N ALA A 3 93.38 13.60 -43.33
CA ALA A 3 94.28 12.98 -42.33
C ALA A 3 93.39 12.86 -41.07
N GLU A 4 93.47 11.97 -40.08
CA GLU A 4 94.31 10.83 -39.72
C GLU A 4 93.64 10.21 -38.47
N VAL A 5 93.60 8.88 -38.39
CA VAL A 5 94.12 8.06 -37.26
C VAL A 5 93.32 7.98 -35.93
N ARG A 6 93.03 6.71 -35.59
CA ARG A 6 92.98 5.97 -34.29
C ARG A 6 92.50 6.73 -33.04
N GLN A 7 91.70 6.11 -32.15
CA GLN A 7 92.16 5.01 -31.29
C GLN A 7 90.96 4.41 -30.53
N ARG A 8 91.06 3.11 -30.22
CA ARG A 8 90.20 2.39 -29.29
C ARG A 8 90.37 2.93 -27.87
N ASP A 9 89.32 2.90 -27.05
CA ASP A 9 89.26 2.17 -25.77
C ASP A 9 88.25 2.75 -24.77
N LYS A 10 87.75 1.83 -23.92
CA LYS A 10 87.22 2.00 -22.55
C LYS A 10 85.74 2.41 -22.38
N ILE A 11 84.95 1.36 -22.18
CA ILE A 11 84.17 1.09 -20.95
C ILE A 11 84.12 2.28 -19.97
N GLY A 12 82.95 2.90 -19.85
CA GLY A 12 82.70 3.97 -18.90
C GLY A 12 81.21 4.13 -18.65
N TYR A 13 80.81 3.86 -17.41
CA TYR A 13 79.47 3.88 -16.85
C TYR A 13 78.78 5.27 -16.89
N LEU A 14 77.44 5.25 -16.85
CA LEU A 14 76.48 6.37 -16.70
C LEU A 14 76.39 7.29 -17.94
N THR A 15 75.24 7.52 -18.57
CA THR A 15 74.06 8.19 -17.98
C THR A 15 72.85 8.07 -18.93
N LEU A 16 71.66 7.86 -18.35
CA LEU A 16 70.29 8.12 -18.86
C LEU A 16 70.07 8.27 -20.39
N HIS A 17 69.30 7.33 -20.98
CA HIS A 17 68.12 7.72 -21.76
C HIS A 17 67.09 6.57 -21.91
N PHE A 18 65.94 6.76 -21.26
CA PHE A 18 64.59 6.47 -21.73
C PHE A 18 64.38 5.37 -22.79
N LEU A 19 63.79 4.23 -22.39
CA LEU A 19 62.41 3.82 -22.78
C LEU A 19 62.14 2.35 -22.39
N LEU A 20 60.90 2.13 -21.94
CA LEU A 20 60.21 0.84 -21.83
C LEU A 20 60.59 -0.12 -20.68
N VAL A 21 60.20 0.26 -19.45
CA VAL A 21 59.81 -0.74 -18.44
C VAL A 21 58.36 -0.45 -18.04
N ALA A 22 57.45 -1.29 -18.55
CA ALA A 22 56.04 -1.30 -18.19
C ALA A 22 55.90 -1.56 -16.68
N LYS A 23 55.49 -0.53 -15.93
CA LYS A 23 55.04 -0.69 -14.55
C LYS A 23 53.71 -1.43 -14.56
N ASN A 24 53.76 -2.70 -14.17
CA ASN A 24 52.60 -3.55 -13.97
C ASN A 24 51.85 -3.09 -12.70
N VAL A 25 51.04 -2.03 -12.80
CA VAL A 25 50.15 -1.61 -11.72
C VAL A 25 48.90 -2.47 -11.79
N LYS A 26 48.80 -3.47 -10.90
CA LYS A 26 47.53 -4.18 -10.65
C LYS A 26 46.47 -3.15 -10.24
N LYS A 27 45.64 -2.75 -11.19
CA LYS A 27 44.47 -1.90 -10.97
C LYS A 27 43.46 -2.71 -10.15
N MET A 28 43.36 -2.45 -8.85
CA MET A 28 42.33 -3.07 -8.00
C MET A 28 40.96 -2.59 -8.46
N LEU A 29 40.21 -3.45 -9.16
CA LEU A 29 38.80 -3.19 -9.46
C LEU A 29 38.03 -3.16 -8.14
N SER A 30 37.50 -1.98 -7.80
CA SER A 30 36.70 -1.76 -6.60
C SER A 30 35.41 -2.60 -6.68
N LYS A 31 35.35 -3.70 -5.91
CA LYS A 31 34.13 -4.49 -5.61
C LYS A 31 33.01 -3.69 -4.91
N LYS A 32 33.09 -2.35 -4.82
CA LYS A 32 32.08 -1.54 -4.13
C LYS A 32 30.77 -1.43 -4.92
N LYS A 33 30.79 -1.53 -6.25
CA LYS A 33 29.63 -1.22 -7.10
C LYS A 33 28.44 -2.19 -6.90
N ASP A 34 28.72 -3.49 -6.72
CA ASP A 34 27.68 -4.50 -6.51
C ASP A 34 27.06 -4.44 -5.11
N GLN A 35 27.83 -4.06 -4.08
CA GLN A 35 27.29 -3.82 -2.74
C GLN A 35 26.40 -2.58 -2.68
N THR A 36 26.65 -1.57 -3.52
CA THR A 36 25.78 -0.38 -3.62
C THR A 36 24.45 -0.70 -4.28
N ALA A 37 24.45 -1.48 -5.37
CA ALA A 37 23.22 -1.90 -6.05
C ALA A 37 22.33 -2.79 -5.15
N LEU A 38 22.91 -3.72 -4.39
CA LEU A 38 22.16 -4.50 -3.40
C LEU A 38 21.65 -3.64 -2.23
N LYS A 39 22.38 -2.59 -1.84
CA LYS A 39 21.92 -1.62 -0.82
C LYS A 39 20.86 -0.65 -1.34
N GLU A 40 20.75 -0.45 -2.65
CA GLU A 40 19.65 0.33 -3.24
C GLU A 40 18.32 -0.45 -3.19
N ILE A 41 18.39 -1.79 -3.22
CA ILE A 41 17.21 -2.67 -3.03
C ILE A 41 16.86 -2.82 -1.54
N ILE A 42 17.87 -2.78 -0.66
CA ILE A 42 17.69 -2.90 0.80
C ILE A 42 17.47 -1.52 1.41
N GLY A 43 16.22 -1.18 1.74
CA GLY A 43 15.84 0.10 2.38
C GLY A 43 16.37 0.34 3.80
N TYR A 44 17.46 -0.32 4.22
CA TYR A 44 18.09 -0.14 5.52
C TYR A 44 19.59 -0.45 5.50
N THR A 45 20.27 -0.08 6.58
CA THR A 45 21.67 -0.44 6.84
C THR A 45 21.77 -1.23 8.14
N TYR A 46 22.73 -2.14 8.24
CA TYR A 46 22.92 -2.89 9.47
C TYR A 46 23.39 -2.02 10.65
N PRO A 47 22.92 -2.31 11.87
CA PRO A 47 23.26 -1.57 13.09
C PRO A 47 24.75 -1.66 13.40
N LYS A 48 25.34 -0.50 13.69
CA LYS A 48 26.74 -0.36 14.11
C LYS A 48 26.83 0.32 15.46
N LEU A 49 27.77 -0.15 16.27
CA LEU A 49 28.15 0.49 17.53
C LEU A 49 29.06 1.69 17.23
N TYR A 50 28.70 2.86 17.76
CA TYR A 50 29.52 4.05 17.76
C TYR A 50 30.04 4.32 19.17
N VAL A 51 31.36 4.41 19.28
CA VAL A 51 32.09 4.63 20.54
C VAL A 51 32.68 6.04 20.53
N GLY A 52 32.56 6.76 21.63
CA GLY A 52 33.05 8.13 21.80
C GLY A 52 32.54 8.73 23.11
N LYS A 53 32.33 10.05 23.16
CA LYS A 53 31.75 10.75 24.33
C LYS A 53 30.36 10.22 24.72
N ARG A 54 29.60 9.69 23.76
CA ARG A 54 28.31 9.02 23.98
C ARG A 54 28.30 7.72 23.19
N TRP A 55 27.97 6.62 23.84
CA TRP A 55 27.87 5.31 23.21
C TRP A 55 26.45 5.11 22.68
N TYR A 56 26.35 4.77 21.41
CA TYR A 56 25.06 4.51 20.79
C TYR A 56 25.18 3.52 19.64
N ILE A 57 24.08 2.83 19.38
CA ILE A 57 23.90 2.03 18.17
C ILE A 57 23.19 2.91 17.15
N GLY A 58 23.72 2.93 15.92
CA GLY A 58 23.16 3.72 14.84
C GLY A 58 22.98 2.89 13.58
N PHE A 59 21.83 3.06 12.94
CA PHE A 59 21.54 2.55 11.60
C PHE A 59 20.62 3.50 10.85
N TYR A 60 20.65 3.41 9.53
CA TYR A 60 19.70 4.04 8.62
C TYR A 60 18.60 3.07 8.25
N ALA A 61 17.37 3.56 8.18
CA ALA A 61 16.21 2.89 7.60
C ALA A 61 15.42 3.91 6.77
N PHE A 62 14.79 3.46 5.70
CA PHE A 62 13.97 4.27 4.82
C PHE A 62 12.74 4.78 5.57
N ASP A 63 12.47 6.07 5.48
CA ASP A 63 11.24 6.65 5.99
C ASP A 63 10.25 6.87 4.84
N PRO A 64 9.11 6.15 4.81
CA PRO A 64 8.11 6.31 3.76
C PRO A 64 7.43 7.70 3.77
N VAL A 65 7.41 8.40 4.92
CA VAL A 65 6.81 9.73 5.03
C VAL A 65 7.74 10.79 4.40
N ALA A 66 9.04 10.69 4.68
CA ALA A 66 10.01 11.67 4.20
C ALA A 66 10.68 11.30 2.87
N GLY A 67 10.42 10.10 2.33
CA GLY A 67 11.01 9.59 1.08
C GLY A 67 12.54 9.45 1.14
N LYS A 68 13.15 9.43 2.33
CA LYS A 68 14.60 9.45 2.51
C LYS A 68 15.07 8.54 3.64
N MET A 69 16.32 8.11 3.57
CA MET A 69 16.96 7.33 4.63
C MET A 69 17.15 8.16 5.89
N ARG A 70 16.54 7.75 7.00
CA ARG A 70 16.69 8.40 8.32
C ARG A 70 17.50 7.53 9.28
N ARG A 71 18.36 8.19 10.06
CA ARG A 71 19.23 7.53 11.05
C ARG A 71 18.49 7.35 12.38
N LYS A 72 18.28 6.11 12.82
CA LYS A 72 17.85 5.78 14.17
C LYS A 72 19.08 5.68 15.09
N LYS A 73 19.01 6.31 16.26
CA LYS A 73 20.06 6.27 17.29
C LYS A 73 19.50 5.70 18.58
N ILE A 74 20.12 4.63 19.10
CA ILE A 74 19.76 4.01 20.37
C ILE A 74 20.93 4.21 21.34
N LYS A 75 20.73 5.01 22.38
CA LYS A 75 21.76 5.30 23.37
C LYS A 75 21.89 4.13 24.36
N ILE A 76 23.12 3.76 24.70
CA ILE A 76 23.42 2.64 25.62
C ILE A 76 24.25 3.10 26.84
N ASN A 77 24.14 4.39 27.19
CA ASN A 77 24.93 5.00 28.26
C ASN A 77 24.54 4.54 29.67
N PHE A 78 23.42 3.83 29.83
CA PHE A 78 22.92 3.35 31.13
C PHE A 78 23.76 2.22 31.73
N ILE A 79 24.52 1.49 30.91
CA ILE A 79 25.46 0.47 31.39
C ILE A 79 26.76 1.18 31.75
N GLU A 80 27.32 0.97 32.94
CA GLU A 80 28.54 1.68 33.38
C GLU A 80 29.83 1.05 32.85
N LYS A 81 29.92 -0.28 32.87
CA LYS A 81 31.12 -1.02 32.47
C LYS A 81 31.26 -1.10 30.96
N ALA A 82 32.43 -0.72 30.43
CA ALA A 82 32.71 -0.73 28.99
C ALA A 82 32.62 -2.13 28.35
N ALA A 83 33.05 -3.17 29.06
CA ALA A 83 32.92 -4.55 28.61
C ALA A 83 31.44 -4.98 28.48
N GLY A 84 30.63 -4.65 29.50
CA GLY A 84 29.18 -4.89 29.49
C GLY A 84 28.47 -4.15 28.34
N ARG A 85 28.85 -2.89 28.09
CA ARG A 85 28.34 -2.11 26.94
C ARG A 85 28.60 -2.80 25.61
N ARG A 86 29.82 -3.32 25.39
CA ARG A 86 30.18 -4.00 24.14
C ARG A 86 29.37 -5.28 23.95
N ARG A 87 29.22 -6.08 25.01
CA ARG A 87 28.40 -7.30 24.99
C ARG A 87 26.94 -6.99 24.66
N TYR A 88 26.34 -6.06 25.40
CA TYR A 88 24.95 -5.63 25.18
C TYR A 88 24.76 -5.05 23.78
N ALA A 89 25.69 -4.22 23.31
CA ALA A 89 25.62 -3.65 21.97
C ALA A 89 25.69 -4.73 20.89
N GLY A 90 26.55 -5.74 21.05
CA GLY A 90 26.64 -6.88 20.14
C GLY A 90 25.32 -7.66 20.05
N GLU A 91 24.73 -7.99 21.20
CA GLU A 91 23.44 -8.69 21.27
C GLU A 91 22.29 -7.85 20.66
N LEU A 92 22.28 -6.55 20.94
CA LEU A 92 21.28 -5.62 20.41
C LEU A 92 21.42 -5.43 18.90
N CYS A 93 22.65 -5.33 18.37
CA CYS A 93 22.90 -5.30 16.94
C CYS A 93 22.40 -6.59 16.25
N LYS A 94 22.65 -7.78 16.83
CA LYS A 94 22.14 -9.05 16.28
C LYS A 94 20.61 -9.06 16.22
N ARG A 95 19.95 -8.63 17.30
CA ARG A 95 18.48 -8.59 17.39
C ARG A 95 17.86 -7.63 16.39
N ILE A 96 18.43 -6.43 16.26
CA ILE A 96 17.99 -5.43 15.28
C ILE A 96 18.23 -5.91 13.85
N SER A 97 19.39 -6.53 13.58
CA SER A 97 19.69 -7.08 12.25
C SER A 97 18.64 -8.11 11.84
N ARG A 98 18.34 -9.09 12.71
CA ARG A 98 17.29 -10.09 12.46
C ARG A 98 15.92 -9.45 12.20
N LYS A 99 15.57 -8.39 12.96
CA LYS A 99 14.33 -7.66 12.72
C LYS A 99 14.32 -7.00 11.33
N LEU A 100 15.39 -6.30 10.98
CA LEU A 100 15.53 -5.65 9.67
C LEU A 100 15.48 -6.67 8.52
N ASP A 101 16.12 -7.83 8.69
CA ASP A 101 16.07 -8.94 7.72
C ASP A 101 14.64 -9.49 7.55
N GLN A 102 13.83 -9.44 8.62
CA GLN A 102 12.40 -9.79 8.60
C GLN A 102 11.49 -8.66 8.06
N GLY A 103 12.07 -7.57 7.54
CA GLY A 103 11.32 -6.44 6.98
C GLY A 103 10.83 -5.42 8.01
N TRP A 104 11.34 -5.46 9.25
CA TRP A 104 11.01 -4.45 10.27
C TRP A 104 11.59 -3.08 9.91
N ASN A 105 10.84 -2.01 10.17
CA ASN A 105 11.29 -0.63 9.99
C ASN A 105 11.04 0.20 11.27
N PRO A 106 12.07 0.85 11.85
CA PRO A 106 11.94 1.62 13.09
C PRO A 106 11.05 2.87 13.02
N TRP A 107 10.71 3.32 11.81
CA TRP A 107 9.84 4.50 11.61
C TRP A 107 8.37 4.11 11.46
N ILE A 108 8.09 2.83 11.15
CA ILE A 108 6.75 2.28 11.04
C ILE A 108 6.12 2.02 12.42
N GLU A 109 6.91 1.60 13.41
CA GLU A 109 6.39 1.18 14.72
C GLU A 109 6.26 2.34 15.73
N SER A 110 7.03 3.43 15.56
CA SER A 110 7.03 4.55 16.52
C SER A 110 5.82 5.49 16.42
N GLU A 111 5.11 5.45 15.29
CA GLU A 111 3.90 6.25 15.04
C GLU A 111 2.80 5.32 14.51
N ASN A 112 2.12 4.63 15.42
CA ASN A 112 0.92 3.85 15.12
C ASN A 112 1.15 2.71 14.11
N SER A 113 1.65 1.55 14.59
CA SER A 113 1.93 0.35 13.79
C SER A 113 0.80 -0.06 12.82
N ARG A 114 -0.46 0.31 13.09
CA ARG A 114 -1.59 0.02 12.20
C ARG A 114 -1.71 0.98 11.03
N ALA A 115 -1.27 2.23 11.17
CA ALA A 115 -1.33 3.26 10.14
C ALA A 115 -0.49 2.93 8.88
N TYR A 116 0.49 2.04 9.03
CA TYR A 116 1.34 1.54 7.95
C TYR A 116 0.88 0.22 7.34
N HIS A 117 -0.30 -0.31 7.71
CA HIS A 117 -0.91 -1.35 6.89
C HIS A 117 -1.17 -0.81 5.49
N THR A 118 -1.02 -1.68 4.50
CA THR A 118 -1.30 -1.28 3.13
C THR A 118 -2.78 -1.00 2.96
N PHE A 119 -3.11 -0.02 2.12
CA PHE A 119 -4.50 0.37 1.87
C PHE A 119 -5.35 -0.82 1.40
N THR A 120 -4.80 -1.65 0.51
CA THR A 120 -5.44 -2.86 -0.01
C THR A 120 -5.70 -3.90 1.08
N GLU A 121 -4.73 -4.14 1.98
CA GLU A 121 -4.90 -5.06 3.11
C GLU A 121 -5.99 -4.58 4.07
N VAL A 122 -6.08 -3.28 4.34
CA VAL A 122 -7.14 -2.73 5.21
C VAL A 122 -8.51 -2.83 4.56
N CYS A 123 -8.64 -2.55 3.26
CA CYS A 123 -9.89 -2.76 2.52
C CYS A 123 -10.34 -4.23 2.54
N GLU A 124 -9.41 -5.16 2.43
CA GLU A 124 -9.69 -6.59 2.50
C GLU A 124 -10.12 -7.03 3.91
N LYS A 125 -9.48 -6.51 4.97
CA LYS A 125 -9.93 -6.71 6.36
C LYS A 125 -11.34 -6.19 6.58
N TYR A 126 -11.66 -5.02 6.04
CA TYR A 126 -13.00 -4.46 6.10
C TYR A 126 -14.02 -5.31 5.34
N ARG A 127 -13.68 -5.83 4.16
CA ARG A 127 -14.56 -6.74 3.40
C ARG A 127 -14.95 -7.97 4.23
N ARG A 128 -13.97 -8.63 4.87
CA ARG A 128 -14.21 -9.79 5.74
C ARG A 128 -15.08 -9.45 6.95
N PHE A 129 -14.90 -8.24 7.50
CA PHE A 129 -15.75 -7.74 8.58
C PHE A 129 -17.21 -7.59 8.13
N ILE A 130 -17.45 -7.02 6.95
CA ILE A 130 -18.81 -6.87 6.40
C ILE A 130 -19.43 -8.22 6.06
N GLU A 131 -18.66 -9.17 5.54
CA GLU A 131 -19.12 -10.55 5.28
C GLU A 131 -19.55 -11.26 6.57
N LYS A 132 -18.78 -11.10 7.65
CA LYS A 132 -19.14 -11.65 8.95
C LYS A 132 -20.42 -11.01 9.50
N MET A 133 -20.54 -9.69 9.40
CA MET A 133 -21.75 -8.97 9.81
C MET A 133 -23.00 -9.40 9.02
N PHE A 134 -22.85 -9.69 7.73
CA PHE A 134 -23.94 -10.23 6.92
C PHE A 134 -24.30 -11.66 7.32
N ALA A 135 -23.31 -12.52 7.50
CA ALA A 135 -23.52 -13.91 7.95
C ALA A 135 -24.21 -14.00 9.32
N ASP A 136 -23.95 -13.03 10.20
CA ASP A 136 -24.59 -12.92 11.52
C ASP A 136 -25.99 -12.29 11.47
N GLY A 137 -26.48 -11.90 10.28
CA GLY A 137 -27.81 -11.31 10.08
C GLY A 137 -27.90 -9.82 10.44
N ASN A 138 -26.78 -9.15 10.71
CA ASN A 138 -26.76 -7.73 11.11
C ASN A 138 -26.97 -6.78 9.92
N TYR A 139 -26.76 -7.26 8.69
CA TYR A 139 -26.98 -6.47 7.47
C TYR A 139 -28.03 -7.10 6.56
N ARG A 140 -28.85 -6.24 5.95
CA ARG A 140 -29.68 -6.60 4.80
C ARG A 140 -28.80 -6.88 3.60
N GLU A 141 -29.28 -7.73 2.70
CA GLU A 141 -28.56 -8.10 1.47
C GLU A 141 -28.18 -6.88 0.62
N GLU A 142 -29.10 -5.95 0.40
CA GLU A 142 -28.82 -4.72 -0.36
C GLU A 142 -27.66 -3.90 0.26
N THR A 143 -27.64 -3.79 1.59
CA THR A 143 -26.57 -3.09 2.32
C THR A 143 -25.24 -3.81 2.16
N TYR A 144 -25.24 -5.14 2.26
CA TYR A 144 -24.06 -5.97 2.05
C TYR A 144 -23.50 -5.81 0.64
N VAL A 145 -24.33 -5.93 -0.39
CA VAL A 145 -23.94 -5.79 -1.81
C VAL A 145 -23.31 -4.42 -2.05
N GLY A 146 -23.94 -3.35 -1.53
CA GLY A 146 -23.38 -2.00 -1.56
C GLY A 146 -22.01 -1.92 -0.91
N TYR A 147 -21.91 -2.29 0.37
CA TYR A 147 -20.68 -2.17 1.17
C TYR A 147 -19.56 -3.12 0.73
N ALA A 148 -19.86 -4.20 0.03
CA ALA A 148 -18.85 -5.05 -0.60
C ALA A 148 -18.35 -4.48 -1.94
N SER A 149 -19.21 -3.76 -2.68
CA SER A 149 -18.87 -3.17 -3.98
C SER A 149 -18.03 -1.91 -3.86
N TYR A 150 -18.31 -1.03 -2.89
CA TYR A 150 -17.65 0.27 -2.79
C TYR A 150 -16.14 0.20 -2.50
N PRO A 151 -15.63 -0.63 -1.55
CA PRO A 151 -14.20 -0.80 -1.34
C PRO A 151 -13.50 -1.33 -2.59
N ARG A 152 -14.15 -2.25 -3.32
CA ARG A 152 -13.60 -2.81 -4.56
C ARG A 152 -13.42 -1.75 -5.64
N ASN A 153 -14.42 -0.89 -5.81
CA ASN A 153 -14.36 0.23 -6.76
C ASN A 153 -13.29 1.24 -6.36
N MET A 154 -13.16 1.52 -5.06
CA MET A 154 -12.14 2.43 -4.52
C MET A 154 -10.71 1.89 -4.73
N VAL A 155 -10.48 0.58 -4.48
CA VAL A 155 -9.20 -0.07 -4.75
C VAL A 155 -8.87 -0.06 -6.24
N LYS A 156 -9.85 -0.37 -7.10
CA LYS A 156 -9.68 -0.32 -8.55
C LYS A 156 -9.29 1.08 -9.04
N TRP A 157 -9.99 2.10 -8.55
CA TRP A 157 -9.69 3.50 -8.88
C TRP A 157 -8.29 3.91 -8.39
N ASN A 158 -7.91 3.55 -7.17
CA ASN A 158 -6.59 3.86 -6.65
C ASN A 158 -5.50 3.26 -7.55
N GLY A 159 -5.68 2.03 -8.05
CA GLY A 159 -4.75 1.38 -8.96
C GLY A 159 -4.62 2.03 -10.34
N SER A 160 -5.63 2.78 -10.81
CA SER A 160 -5.57 3.53 -12.07
C SER A 160 -4.95 4.93 -11.95
N ARG A 161 -4.68 5.42 -10.72
CA ARG A 161 -4.09 6.74 -10.50
C ARG A 161 -2.62 6.75 -10.91
N LYS A 162 -2.13 7.92 -11.36
CA LYS A 162 -0.70 8.14 -11.63
C LYS A 162 0.17 7.87 -10.40
N VAL A 163 -0.32 8.24 -9.21
CA VAL A 163 0.33 8.00 -7.93
C VAL A 163 -0.68 7.35 -6.98
N PRO A 164 -0.72 6.00 -6.89
CA PRO A 164 -1.60 5.30 -5.97
C PRO A 164 -1.15 5.49 -4.53
N ILE A 165 -2.11 5.53 -3.59
CA ILE A 165 -1.77 5.39 -2.17
C ILE A 165 -1.36 3.95 -1.88
N THR A 166 -0.36 3.79 -1.04
CA THR A 166 0.16 2.48 -0.61
C THR A 166 -0.28 2.16 0.80
N TYR A 167 -0.22 3.13 1.71
CA TYR A 167 -0.49 2.95 3.14
C TYR A 167 -1.78 3.63 3.56
N ILE A 168 -2.44 3.08 4.59
CA ILE A 168 -3.73 3.60 5.04
C ILE A 168 -3.66 5.00 5.64
N TYR A 169 -2.53 5.43 6.23
CA TYR A 169 -2.39 6.80 6.73
C TYR A 169 -2.50 7.86 5.63
N GLN A 170 -2.26 7.48 4.37
CA GLN A 170 -2.38 8.36 3.20
C GLN A 170 -3.85 8.53 2.77
N PHE A 171 -4.78 7.80 3.39
CA PHE A 171 -6.21 7.99 3.21
C PHE A 171 -6.66 9.23 4.01
N ASP A 172 -6.58 10.38 3.35
CA ASP A 172 -6.89 11.69 3.91
C ASP A 172 -8.13 12.31 3.25
N LYS A 173 -8.47 13.54 3.65
CA LYS A 173 -9.62 14.27 3.10
C LYS A 173 -9.45 14.57 1.60
N LEU A 174 -8.22 14.76 1.13
CA LEU A 174 -7.93 14.99 -0.27
C LEU A 174 -8.27 13.74 -1.09
N PHE A 175 -7.80 12.56 -0.66
CA PHE A 175 -8.14 11.29 -1.30
C PHE A 175 -9.64 11.06 -1.37
N VAL A 176 -10.37 11.31 -0.28
CA VAL A 176 -11.82 11.15 -0.23
C VAL A 176 -12.52 12.11 -1.21
N SER A 177 -12.06 13.35 -1.31
CA SER A 177 -12.64 14.36 -2.20
C SER A 177 -12.39 13.99 -3.66
N GLU A 178 -11.15 13.66 -4.02
CA GLU A 178 -10.79 13.22 -5.38
C GLU A 178 -11.56 11.96 -5.80
N PHE A 179 -11.76 11.01 -4.87
CA PHE A 179 -12.53 9.80 -5.17
C PHE A 179 -14.01 10.11 -5.43
N LEU A 180 -14.60 11.03 -4.65
CA LEU A 180 -15.99 11.46 -4.85
C LEU A 180 -16.15 12.22 -6.16
N ASP A 181 -15.17 13.03 -6.56
CA ASP A 181 -15.14 13.73 -7.84
C ASP A 181 -15.04 12.73 -9.00
N TYR A 182 -14.18 11.72 -8.91
CA TYR A 182 -14.14 10.62 -9.88
C TYR A 182 -15.50 9.89 -9.99
N VAL A 183 -16.15 9.59 -8.86
CA VAL A 183 -17.45 8.92 -8.87
C VAL A 183 -18.52 9.80 -9.53
N TYR A 184 -18.47 11.12 -9.33
CA TYR A 184 -19.50 12.03 -9.82
C TYR A 184 -19.25 12.47 -11.28
N ILE A 185 -18.05 12.99 -11.56
CA ILE A 185 -17.68 13.62 -12.82
C ILE A 185 -17.22 12.56 -13.82
N ASP A 186 -16.13 11.84 -13.51
CA ASP A 186 -15.49 10.93 -14.47
C ASP A 186 -16.36 9.72 -14.83
N ARG A 187 -17.22 9.30 -13.90
CA ARG A 187 -18.21 8.23 -14.12
C ARG A 187 -19.60 8.72 -14.49
N GLU A 188 -19.79 10.05 -14.60
CA GLU A 188 -21.05 10.69 -14.95
C GLU A 188 -22.25 10.19 -14.12
N ASN A 189 -22.03 9.89 -12.83
CA ASN A 189 -23.09 9.39 -11.97
C ASN A 189 -23.95 10.52 -11.41
N THR A 190 -25.16 10.15 -10.96
CA THR A 190 -26.04 11.09 -10.26
C THR A 190 -25.45 11.55 -8.92
N ALA A 191 -25.88 12.73 -8.45
CA ALA A 191 -25.57 13.23 -7.12
C ALA A 191 -25.98 12.26 -6.00
N GLN A 192 -27.06 11.48 -6.22
CA GLN A 192 -27.48 10.43 -5.29
C GLN A 192 -26.44 9.31 -5.18
N THR A 193 -25.90 8.84 -6.31
CA THR A 193 -24.85 7.83 -6.30
C THR A 193 -23.63 8.34 -5.57
N ARG A 194 -23.17 9.57 -5.86
CA ARG A 194 -22.05 10.21 -5.13
C ARG A 194 -22.31 10.25 -3.63
N ASP A 195 -23.51 10.65 -3.19
CA ASP A 195 -23.86 10.73 -1.77
C ASP A 195 -23.98 9.34 -1.10
N ASN A 196 -24.34 8.29 -1.86
CA ASN A 196 -24.29 6.91 -1.39
C ASN A 196 -22.84 6.47 -1.13
N TYR A 197 -21.91 6.82 -2.03
CA TYR A 197 -20.47 6.60 -1.80
C TYR A 197 -19.98 7.38 -0.58
N LEU A 198 -20.38 8.63 -0.40
CA LEU A 198 -20.03 9.41 0.80
C LEU A 198 -20.56 8.76 2.08
N THR A 199 -21.78 8.20 2.05
CA THR A 199 -22.36 7.47 3.19
C THR A 199 -21.51 6.25 3.55
N PHE A 200 -21.10 5.47 2.55
CA PHE A 200 -20.17 4.37 2.74
C PHE A 200 -18.81 4.84 3.29
N LEU A 201 -18.23 5.90 2.72
CA LEU A 201 -16.94 6.42 3.14
C LEU A 201 -16.96 6.90 4.59
N ARG A 202 -18.09 7.44 5.07
CA ARG A 202 -18.27 7.79 6.50
C ARG A 202 -18.20 6.55 7.39
N VAL A 203 -18.93 5.49 7.03
CA VAL A 203 -18.91 4.22 7.76
C VAL A 203 -17.52 3.59 7.75
N PHE A 204 -16.86 3.56 6.59
CA PHE A 204 -15.49 3.07 6.47
C PHE A 204 -14.51 3.90 7.29
N SER A 205 -14.62 5.23 7.27
CA SER A 205 -13.79 6.13 8.07
C SER A 205 -13.97 5.92 9.57
N SER A 206 -15.21 5.73 10.04
CA SER A 206 -15.48 5.37 11.44
C SER A 206 -14.83 4.04 11.80
N TYR A 207 -14.90 3.02 10.94
CA TYR A 207 -14.21 1.75 11.14
C TYR A 207 -12.68 1.93 11.23
N LEU A 208 -12.08 2.79 10.40
CA LEU A 208 -10.64 3.06 10.43
C LEU A 208 -10.19 3.71 11.74
N VAL A 209 -10.96 4.67 12.24
CA VAL A 209 -10.66 5.34 13.51
C VAL A 209 -10.85 4.40 14.70
N GLN A 210 -11.95 3.64 14.73
CA GLN A 210 -12.23 2.66 15.79
C GLN A 210 -11.14 1.58 15.92
N ASN A 211 -10.58 1.14 14.79
CA ASN A 211 -9.49 0.17 14.76
C ASN A 211 -8.10 0.80 14.88
N SER A 212 -8.02 2.11 15.14
CA SER A 212 -6.77 2.88 15.29
C SER A 212 -5.89 2.91 14.04
N TYR A 213 -6.45 2.74 12.85
CA TYR A 213 -5.72 2.97 11.59
C TYR A 213 -5.48 4.46 11.34
N LEU A 214 -6.47 5.30 11.68
CA LEU A 214 -6.43 6.77 11.54
C LEU A 214 -6.70 7.46 12.88
N LYS A 215 -6.18 8.67 13.03
CA LYS A 215 -6.43 9.52 14.21
C LYS A 215 -7.70 10.35 14.06
N GLU A 216 -7.95 10.84 12.87
CA GLU A 216 -9.05 11.76 12.54
C GLU A 216 -9.90 11.17 11.42
N CYS A 217 -11.15 11.63 11.32
CA CYS A 217 -12.08 11.16 10.32
C CYS A 217 -11.90 11.93 9.00
N PRO A 218 -11.41 11.31 7.90
CA PRO A 218 -11.12 12.02 6.65
C PRO A 218 -12.37 12.52 5.92
N THR A 219 -13.55 11.98 6.24
CA THR A 219 -14.84 12.46 5.68
C THR A 219 -15.42 13.69 6.39
N GLU A 220 -14.75 14.19 7.43
CA GLU A 220 -15.26 15.30 8.22
C GLU A 220 -15.30 16.61 7.42
N GLY A 221 -16.44 17.30 7.50
CA GLY A 221 -16.72 18.53 6.75
C GLY A 221 -17.04 18.33 5.27
N ILE A 222 -17.21 17.10 4.77
CA ILE A 222 -17.73 16.86 3.41
C ILE A 222 -19.25 16.84 3.44
N SER A 223 -19.88 17.80 2.77
CA SER A 223 -21.33 17.94 2.65
C SER A 223 -21.90 16.99 1.58
N VAL A 224 -23.17 16.65 1.77
CA VAL A 224 -23.99 15.98 0.75
C VAL A 224 -24.41 16.99 -0.31
N LEU A 225 -24.48 16.57 -1.57
CA LEU A 225 -25.00 17.42 -2.65
C LEU A 225 -26.52 17.59 -2.52
N GLY A 226 -27.19 16.57 -1.98
CA GLY A 226 -28.60 16.63 -1.59
C GLY A 226 -29.57 16.42 -2.76
N LYS A 227 -30.84 16.19 -2.41
CA LYS A 227 -31.92 15.84 -3.35
C LYS A 227 -32.84 17.00 -3.69
N ARG A 228 -32.43 18.24 -3.41
CA ARG A 228 -33.36 19.38 -3.29
C ARG A 228 -34.14 19.69 -4.58
N LEU A 229 -33.57 19.41 -5.75
CA LEU A 229 -34.28 19.62 -7.02
C LEU A 229 -35.20 18.48 -7.45
N HIS A 230 -34.89 17.22 -7.11
CA HIS A 230 -35.62 16.06 -7.62
C HIS A 230 -36.54 15.48 -6.53
N ARG A 231 -37.84 15.76 -6.66
CA ARG A 231 -38.87 15.07 -5.86
C ARG A 231 -38.93 13.61 -6.32
N LYS A 232 -39.02 12.68 -5.35
CA LYS A 232 -39.27 11.27 -5.67
C LYS A 232 -40.59 11.18 -6.44
N GLN A 233 -40.54 10.76 -7.69
CA GLN A 233 -41.74 10.41 -8.44
C GLN A 233 -42.14 8.99 -8.02
N ARG A 234 -43.23 8.88 -7.25
CA ARG A 234 -43.89 7.62 -6.91
C ARG A 234 -45.28 7.70 -7.49
N THR A 235 -45.59 6.82 -8.43
CA THR A 235 -46.95 6.65 -8.96
C THR A 235 -47.53 5.40 -8.34
N ILE A 236 -48.77 5.49 -7.87
CA ILE A 236 -49.55 4.30 -7.48
C ILE A 236 -49.95 3.61 -8.78
N ILE A 237 -49.72 2.31 -8.88
CA ILE A 237 -50.19 1.52 -10.02
C ILE A 237 -51.71 1.43 -9.90
N PRO A 238 -52.49 1.87 -10.90
CA PRO A 238 -53.95 1.76 -10.86
C PRO A 238 -54.40 0.31 -10.76
N ASP A 239 -55.51 0.05 -10.08
CA ASP A 239 -56.03 -1.32 -9.87
C ASP A 239 -56.30 -2.04 -11.19
N GLY A 240 -56.81 -1.33 -12.20
CA GLY A 240 -57.04 -1.90 -13.54
C GLY A 240 -55.74 -2.34 -14.23
N ASP A 241 -54.64 -1.63 -14.01
CA ASP A 241 -53.33 -2.03 -14.56
C ASP A 241 -52.71 -3.17 -13.75
N MET A 242 -52.98 -3.27 -12.45
CA MET A 242 -52.61 -4.44 -11.63
C MET A 242 -53.31 -5.72 -12.10
N ILE A 243 -54.61 -5.63 -12.44
CA ILE A 243 -55.37 -6.77 -13.00
C ILE A 243 -54.79 -7.17 -14.35
N ARG A 244 -54.53 -6.20 -15.25
CA ARG A 244 -53.89 -6.48 -16.55
C ARG A 244 -52.51 -7.13 -16.40
N LEU A 245 -51.70 -6.67 -15.44
CA LEU A 245 -50.41 -7.28 -15.15
C LEU A 245 -50.58 -8.71 -14.65
N TYR A 246 -51.56 -8.97 -13.78
CA TYR A 246 -51.86 -10.30 -13.28
C TYR A 246 -52.30 -11.25 -14.41
N ASP A 247 -53.23 -10.81 -15.25
CA ASP A 247 -53.74 -11.59 -16.39
C ASP A 247 -52.62 -11.89 -17.40
N TYR A 248 -51.81 -10.89 -17.74
CA TYR A 248 -50.63 -11.06 -18.60
C TYR A 248 -49.66 -12.10 -18.01
N TRP A 249 -49.39 -12.05 -16.71
CA TRP A 249 -48.53 -13.03 -16.03
C TRP A 249 -49.15 -14.43 -16.05
N GLY A 250 -50.46 -14.55 -15.87
CA GLY A 250 -51.18 -15.83 -15.96
C GLY A 250 -51.12 -16.44 -17.36
N GLU A 251 -51.26 -15.63 -18.40
CA GLU A 251 -51.16 -16.08 -19.79
C GLU A 251 -49.73 -16.48 -20.19
N GLU A 252 -48.71 -15.72 -19.78
CA GLU A 252 -47.30 -16.01 -20.12
C GLU A 252 -46.78 -17.26 -19.39
N ILE A 253 -47.14 -17.42 -18.10
CA ILE A 253 -46.79 -18.61 -17.31
C ILE A 253 -47.64 -19.81 -17.75
N GLY A 254 -48.91 -19.62 -18.13
CA GLY A 254 -49.76 -20.66 -18.70
C GLY A 254 -49.29 -21.17 -20.08
N ARG A 255 -48.56 -20.34 -20.84
CA ARG A 255 -47.88 -20.74 -22.09
C ARG A 255 -46.56 -21.50 -21.84
N CYS A 256 -45.87 -21.20 -20.74
CA CYS A 256 -44.60 -21.87 -20.39
C CYS A 256 -44.76 -23.09 -19.48
N CYS A 257 -45.87 -23.20 -18.74
CA CYS A 257 -46.16 -24.31 -17.84
C CYS A 257 -47.66 -24.64 -17.92
N LEU A 258 -47.99 -25.81 -18.46
CA LEU A 258 -49.35 -26.36 -18.37
C LEU A 258 -49.60 -26.78 -16.91
N TRP A 259 -50.20 -25.89 -16.11
CA TRP A 259 -50.60 -26.21 -14.74
C TRP A 259 -51.96 -26.92 -14.77
N VAL A 260 -51.96 -28.24 -14.51
CA VAL A 260 -53.20 -28.94 -14.13
C VAL A 260 -53.33 -28.82 -12.62
N PHE A 261 -54.27 -28.01 -12.15
CA PHE A 261 -54.69 -27.98 -10.76
C PHE A 261 -55.68 -29.12 -10.50
N ASP A 262 -55.31 -30.07 -9.63
CA ASP A 262 -56.26 -31.00 -9.03
C ASP A 262 -56.16 -30.94 -7.50
N HIS A 263 -57.30 -31.12 -6.85
CA HIS A 263 -57.71 -30.32 -5.69
C HIS A 263 -57.10 -30.72 -4.33
N ASP A 264 -56.09 -31.59 -4.25
CA ASP A 264 -55.63 -32.06 -2.92
C ASP A 264 -54.15 -32.44 -2.73
N ARG A 265 -53.24 -32.37 -3.72
CA ARG A 265 -51.80 -32.55 -3.46
C ARG A 265 -50.91 -31.75 -4.43
N LEU A 266 -50.13 -30.81 -3.89
CA LEU A 266 -49.05 -30.12 -4.60
C LEU A 266 -47.92 -31.12 -4.96
N ILE A 267 -47.90 -31.58 -6.20
CA ILE A 267 -46.72 -32.19 -6.82
C ILE A 267 -46.35 -31.35 -8.04
N ILE A 268 -45.21 -30.67 -7.94
CA ILE A 268 -44.62 -29.91 -9.05
C ILE A 268 -43.82 -30.92 -9.89
N TYR A 269 -44.25 -31.18 -11.12
CA TYR A 269 -43.37 -31.76 -12.14
C TYR A 269 -42.97 -30.67 -13.12
N LEU A 270 -41.66 -30.36 -13.13
CA LEU A 270 -41.01 -29.63 -14.20
C LEU A 270 -40.80 -30.63 -15.36
N ILE A 271 -41.54 -30.52 -16.45
CA ILE A 271 -41.16 -31.16 -17.70
C ILE A 271 -40.31 -30.14 -18.47
N LEU A 272 -39.10 -30.57 -18.83
CA LEU A 272 -38.04 -29.83 -19.53
C LEU A 272 -38.53 -29.02 -20.74
#